data_AF-A0A7Y8HSU9-F1
#
_entry.id   AF-A0A7Y8HSU9-F1
#
_cell.length_a   1.000
_cell.length_b   1.000
_cell.length_c   1.000
_cell.angle_alpha   90.00
_cell.angle_beta   90.00
_cell.angle_gamma   90.00
#
_symmetry.space_group_name_H-M   'P 1'
#
loop_
_entity.id
_entity.type
_entity.pdbx_description
1 polymer ?
#
loop_
_entity_poly.entity_id
_entity_poly.type
_entity_poly.pdbx_seq_one_letter_code
_entity_poly.pdbx_strand_id
1 'polypeptide(L)'
;MAHSYTPGLTVTEQTLVRRRRMLSLPGIVLVTAGETVRANQAVARAELPGKVYPLNLANQLGVAPDEIHEYMIKKAGDPIQKDEILAENKPLVKWFKTEVRSPITGVVESVSTVTGQVLLRDPPRVLELLGYVDGTIVEVIPQQGVVVETDCSLVQGIFGIGGETRGEIVIAVSSPDEALTPHHLTADMKGKIVVGGSFASSDALSRAKEVGVAGVVIGGIHDKDLRALLGY
;
A
#
# COMPACT_ATOMS: atom_id res chain seq x y z
N MET A 1 37.56 -2.70 -12.56
CA MET A 1 36.90 -3.97 -12.91
C MET A 1 35.60 -4.04 -12.12
N ALA A 2 34.46 -3.86 -12.80
CA ALA A 2 33.16 -4.00 -12.14
C ALA A 2 32.90 -5.49 -11.96
N HIS A 3 32.94 -5.97 -10.71
CA HIS A 3 32.43 -7.30 -10.40
C HIS A 3 30.92 -7.25 -10.55
N SER A 4 30.40 -7.81 -11.65
CA SER A 4 28.96 -8.03 -11.79
C SER A 4 28.58 -9.10 -10.77
N TYR A 5 27.91 -8.68 -9.69
CA TYR A 5 27.20 -9.62 -8.84
C TYR A 5 26.08 -10.21 -9.68
N THR A 6 26.27 -11.45 -10.14
CA THR A 6 25.21 -12.22 -10.79
C THR A 6 24.59 -13.09 -9.71
N PRO A 7 23.51 -12.64 -9.04
CA PRO A 7 22.79 -13.53 -8.15
C PRO A 7 22.40 -14.78 -8.95
N GLY A 8 22.54 -15.96 -8.36
CA GLY A 8 22.07 -17.20 -8.99
C GLY A 8 20.57 -17.07 -9.25
N LEU A 9 20.20 -16.79 -10.50
CA LEU A 9 18.81 -16.78 -10.91
C LEU A 9 18.35 -18.23 -10.94
N THR A 10 17.25 -18.51 -10.24
CA THR A 10 16.67 -19.85 -10.20
C THR A 10 15.55 -19.94 -11.22
N VAL A 11 15.68 -20.90 -12.13
CA VAL A 11 14.62 -21.34 -13.02
C VAL A 11 14.39 -22.82 -12.74
N THR A 12 13.18 -23.21 -12.39
CA THR A 12 12.85 -24.61 -12.10
C THR A 12 11.46 -24.91 -12.61
N GLU A 13 11.34 -25.96 -13.44
CA GLU A 13 10.07 -26.35 -14.06
C GLU A 13 9.02 -26.75 -13.01
N GLN A 14 9.46 -27.41 -11.94
CA GLN A 14 8.60 -27.81 -10.83
C GLN A 14 9.40 -27.79 -9.53
N THR A 15 8.91 -27.07 -8.53
CA THR A 15 9.54 -27.00 -7.22
C THR A 15 8.52 -26.65 -6.15
N LEU A 16 8.77 -27.15 -4.94
CA LEU A 16 7.96 -26.82 -3.77
C LEU A 16 8.39 -25.46 -3.23
N VAL A 17 7.53 -24.47 -3.40
CA VAL A 17 7.75 -23.10 -2.96
C VAL A 17 7.05 -22.87 -1.63
N ARG A 18 7.83 -22.43 -0.62
CA ARG A 18 7.31 -21.87 0.62
C ARG A 18 7.44 -20.35 0.61
N ARG A 19 6.32 -19.64 0.73
CA ARG A 19 6.26 -18.18 0.82
C ARG A 19 5.78 -17.77 2.19
N ARG A 20 6.70 -17.21 2.97
CA ARG A 20 6.40 -16.58 4.24
C ARG A 20 5.76 -15.22 3.98
N ARG A 21 4.56 -15.03 4.49
CA ARG A 21 3.77 -13.80 4.41
C ARG A 21 3.70 -13.22 5.82
N MET A 22 4.18 -11.99 6.00
CA MET A 22 4.22 -11.36 7.32
C MET A 22 3.70 -9.93 7.27
N LEU A 23 2.91 -9.57 8.28
CA LEU A 23 2.55 -8.20 8.59
C LEU A 23 3.78 -7.47 9.14
N SER A 24 3.86 -6.16 8.87
CA SER A 24 4.89 -5.28 9.42
C SER A 24 4.65 -4.87 10.88
N LEU A 25 3.44 -5.14 11.39
CA LEU A 25 2.99 -4.85 12.75
C LEU A 25 2.15 -6.02 13.26
N PRO A 26 1.99 -6.17 14.59
CA PRO A 26 1.09 -7.17 15.15
C PRO A 26 -0.34 -7.02 14.60
N GLY A 27 -0.98 -8.14 14.33
CA GLY A 27 -2.33 -8.22 13.80
C GLY A 27 -2.99 -9.56 14.08
N ILE A 28 -3.90 -9.96 13.21
CA ILE A 28 -4.72 -11.17 13.36
C ILE A 28 -4.53 -12.03 12.12
N VAL A 29 -4.20 -13.30 12.32
CA VAL A 29 -4.18 -14.31 11.26
C VAL A 29 -5.63 -14.79 11.03
N LEU A 30 -6.04 -14.84 9.76
CA LEU A 30 -7.43 -15.09 9.36
C LEU A 30 -7.70 -16.54 8.93
N VAL A 31 -6.64 -17.34 8.81
CA VAL A 31 -6.65 -18.71 8.29
C VAL A 31 -5.96 -19.65 9.26
N THR A 32 -6.14 -20.96 9.06
CA THR A 32 -5.55 -22.00 9.92
C THR A 32 -4.57 -22.89 9.17
N ALA A 33 -3.69 -23.59 9.89
CA ALA A 33 -2.79 -24.56 9.27
C ALA A 33 -3.58 -25.72 8.62
N GLY A 34 -3.17 -26.13 7.42
CA GLY A 34 -3.85 -27.11 6.58
C GLY A 34 -4.91 -26.51 5.65
N GLU A 35 -5.26 -25.23 5.79
CA GLU A 35 -6.24 -24.57 4.93
C GLU A 35 -5.67 -24.30 3.53
N THR A 36 -6.47 -24.52 2.48
CA THR A 36 -6.14 -24.10 1.13
C THR A 36 -6.63 -22.68 0.89
N VAL A 37 -5.74 -21.81 0.42
CA VAL A 37 -6.02 -20.39 0.18
C VAL A 37 -5.75 -20.01 -1.26
N ARG A 38 -6.48 -18.99 -1.74
CA ARG A 38 -6.11 -18.33 -3.00
C ARG A 38 -5.07 -17.25 -2.78
N ALA A 39 -4.30 -16.99 -3.82
CA ALA A 39 -3.28 -15.97 -3.86
C ALA A 39 -3.82 -14.58 -3.45
N ASN A 40 -5.07 -14.28 -3.84
CA ASN A 40 -5.76 -13.01 -3.57
C ASN A 40 -6.65 -13.02 -2.32
N GLN A 41 -6.65 -14.12 -1.56
CA GLN A 41 -7.35 -14.20 -0.28
C GLN A 41 -6.52 -13.52 0.80
N ALA A 42 -7.18 -12.74 1.67
CA ALA A 42 -6.55 -12.21 2.87
C ALA A 42 -6.26 -13.34 3.86
N VAL A 43 -4.99 -13.49 4.25
CA VAL A 43 -4.53 -14.52 5.19
C VAL A 43 -4.20 -13.95 6.57
N ALA A 44 -3.90 -12.66 6.64
CA ALA A 44 -3.78 -11.92 7.90
C ALA A 44 -4.21 -10.46 7.69
N ARG A 45 -4.53 -9.76 8.77
CA ARG A 45 -4.80 -8.32 8.73
C ARG A 45 -4.25 -7.59 9.95
N ALA A 46 -3.88 -6.33 9.77
CA ALA A 46 -3.51 -5.41 10.84
C ALA A 46 -4.24 -4.08 10.67
N GLU A 47 -4.40 -3.33 11.75
CA GLU A 47 -4.90 -1.96 11.71
C GLU A 47 -3.71 -1.00 11.72
N LEU A 48 -3.53 -0.27 10.63
CA LEU A 48 -2.55 0.81 10.57
C LEU A 48 -3.16 2.03 11.28
N PRO A 49 -2.44 2.61 12.27
CA PRO A 49 -2.91 3.82 12.93
C PRO A 49 -3.17 4.93 11.90
N GLY A 50 -4.29 5.62 12.05
CA GLY A 50 -4.61 6.76 11.21
C GLY A 50 -3.60 7.89 11.37
N LYS A 51 -3.50 8.73 10.34
CA LYS A 51 -2.63 9.90 10.34
C LYS A 51 -3.07 10.88 11.44
N VAL A 52 -2.09 11.50 12.08
CA VAL A 52 -2.30 12.51 13.12
C VAL A 52 -2.23 13.91 12.50
N TYR A 53 -3.15 14.77 12.91
CA TYR A 53 -3.26 16.18 12.51
C TYR A 53 -3.17 17.04 13.77
N PRO A 54 -2.04 17.75 13.96
CA PRO A 54 -1.93 18.71 15.05
C PRO A 54 -2.69 19.99 14.70
N LEU A 55 -3.54 20.44 15.61
CA LEU A 55 -4.28 21.69 15.53
C LEU A 55 -3.89 22.58 16.71
N ASN A 56 -3.30 23.74 16.44
CA ASN A 56 -2.98 24.71 17.49
C ASN A 56 -4.22 25.53 17.85
N LEU A 57 -4.98 25.03 18.83
CA LEU A 57 -6.26 25.59 19.21
C LEU A 57 -6.12 26.92 19.96
N ALA A 58 -5.13 27.03 20.84
CA ALA A 58 -4.82 28.26 21.57
C ALA A 58 -4.58 29.43 20.61
N ASN A 59 -3.76 29.22 19.57
CA ASN A 59 -3.50 30.26 18.57
C ASN A 59 -4.73 30.61 17.74
N GLN A 60 -5.58 29.64 17.41
CA GLN A 60 -6.80 29.89 16.62
C GLN A 60 -7.88 30.64 17.41
N LEU A 61 -7.96 30.41 18.73
CA LEU A 61 -8.91 31.09 19.62
C LEU A 61 -8.33 32.38 20.22
N GLY A 62 -7.01 32.57 20.20
CA GLY A 62 -6.35 33.72 20.82
C GLY A 62 -6.35 33.68 22.35
N VAL A 63 -6.25 32.48 22.94
CA VAL A 63 -6.34 32.23 24.40
C VAL A 63 -5.07 31.58 24.93
N ALA A 64 -4.88 31.55 26.25
CA ALA A 64 -3.75 30.85 26.83
C ALA A 64 -3.88 29.32 26.63
N PRO A 65 -2.77 28.58 26.48
CA PRO A 65 -2.78 27.12 26.34
C PRO A 65 -3.63 26.36 27.37
N ASP A 66 -3.65 26.81 28.62
CA ASP A 66 -4.35 26.19 29.74
C ASP A 66 -5.85 26.48 29.75
N GLU A 67 -6.30 27.51 29.04
CA GLU A 67 -7.71 27.92 28.95
C GLU A 67 -8.48 27.20 27.83
N ILE A 68 -7.80 26.50 26.91
CA ILE A 68 -8.44 25.93 25.71
C ILE A 68 -9.63 25.01 26.03
N HIS A 69 -9.59 24.31 27.17
CA HIS A 69 -10.63 23.36 27.57
C HIS A 69 -11.99 24.03 27.82
N GLU A 70 -12.02 25.30 28.20
CA GLU A 70 -13.26 26.04 28.44
C GLU A 70 -14.04 26.31 27.14
N TYR A 71 -13.33 26.29 26.02
CA TYR A 71 -13.85 26.60 24.69
C TYR A 71 -14.12 25.33 23.86
N MET A 72 -13.58 24.19 24.27
CA MET A 72 -13.76 22.93 23.55
C MET A 72 -15.19 22.39 23.69
N ILE A 73 -15.78 22.06 22.54
CA ILE A 73 -17.06 21.35 22.45
C ILE A 73 -16.80 19.84 22.47
N LYS A 74 -15.73 19.38 21.80
CA LYS A 74 -15.31 17.98 21.72
C LYS A 74 -14.21 17.69 22.73
N LYS A 75 -14.20 16.48 23.28
CA LYS A 75 -13.20 16.00 24.25
C LYS A 75 -12.35 14.90 23.64
N ALA A 76 -11.22 14.60 24.26
CA ALA A 76 -10.40 13.45 23.87
C ALA A 76 -11.25 12.16 23.91
N GLY A 77 -11.16 11.37 22.84
CA GLY A 77 -11.99 10.19 22.59
C GLY A 77 -13.24 10.45 21.74
N ASP A 78 -13.69 11.70 21.59
CA ASP A 78 -14.91 11.99 20.84
C ASP A 78 -14.71 11.81 19.32
N PRO A 79 -15.70 11.24 18.62
CA PRO A 79 -15.71 11.22 17.16
C PRO A 79 -16.02 12.62 16.61
N ILE A 80 -15.40 12.92 15.47
CA ILE A 80 -15.52 14.19 14.76
C ILE A 80 -15.71 13.96 13.27
N GLN A 81 -16.47 14.84 12.62
CA GLN A 81 -16.57 14.92 11.17
C GLN A 81 -15.83 16.14 10.63
N LYS A 82 -15.40 16.07 9.38
CA LYS A 82 -14.83 17.23 8.69
C LYS A 82 -15.82 18.40 8.76
N ASP A 83 -15.31 19.58 9.03
CA ASP A 83 -16.02 20.84 9.21
C ASP A 83 -16.93 20.91 10.46
N GLU A 84 -16.97 19.87 11.29
CA GLU A 84 -17.65 19.91 12.59
C GLU A 84 -16.92 20.84 13.56
N ILE A 85 -17.67 21.57 14.40
CA ILE A 85 -17.10 22.51 15.37
C ILE A 85 -16.43 21.73 16.52
N LEU A 86 -15.12 21.95 16.69
CA LEU A 86 -14.31 21.37 17.77
C LEU A 86 -14.33 22.24 19.02
N ALA A 87 -14.30 23.56 18.82
CA ALA A 87 -14.29 24.56 19.87
C ALA A 87 -14.91 25.85 19.36
N GLU A 88 -15.50 26.62 20.27
CA GLU A 88 -16.03 27.95 19.98
C GLU A 88 -15.84 28.88 21.17
N ASN A 89 -15.62 30.15 20.90
CA ASN A 89 -15.75 31.17 21.94
C ASN A 89 -17.24 31.50 22.20
N LYS A 90 -17.54 31.99 23.41
CA LYS A 90 -18.88 32.44 23.81
C LYS A 90 -18.88 33.95 24.10
N PRO A 91 -18.76 34.81 23.07
CA PRO A 91 -18.70 36.25 23.28
C PRO A 91 -20.09 36.81 23.64
N LEU A 92 -20.11 37.89 24.43
CA LEU A 92 -21.32 38.65 24.76
C LEU A 92 -21.96 39.30 23.52
N VAL A 93 -21.19 39.51 22.45
CA VAL A 93 -21.65 40.07 21.16
C VAL A 93 -21.40 39.04 20.06
N LYS A 94 -22.48 38.61 19.38
CA LYS A 94 -22.48 37.50 18.40
C LYS A 94 -21.53 37.70 17.20
N TRP A 95 -21.15 38.94 16.88
CA TRP A 95 -20.23 39.26 15.77
C TRP A 95 -18.77 38.85 16.03
N PHE A 96 -18.39 38.54 17.28
CA PHE A 96 -17.03 38.10 17.64
C PHE A 96 -16.91 36.58 17.79
N LYS A 97 -17.88 35.82 17.25
CA LYS A 97 -17.87 34.36 17.36
C LYS A 97 -16.76 33.78 16.49
N THR A 98 -15.81 33.11 17.11
CA THR A 98 -14.75 32.32 16.49
C THR A 98 -15.11 30.86 16.66
N GLU A 99 -15.21 30.15 15.54
CA GLU A 99 -15.44 28.71 15.51
C GLU A 99 -14.22 28.03 14.94
N VAL A 100 -13.70 27.04 15.66
CA VAL A 100 -12.63 26.18 15.18
C VAL A 100 -13.25 24.86 14.74
N ARG A 101 -13.06 24.52 13.46
CA ARG A 101 -13.66 23.35 12.83
C ARG A 101 -12.62 22.27 12.56
N SER A 102 -13.07 21.01 12.59
CA SER A 102 -12.21 19.88 12.30
C SER A 102 -11.80 19.86 10.82
N PRO A 103 -10.50 19.75 10.50
CA PRO A 103 -10.04 19.56 9.13
C PRO A 103 -10.29 18.14 8.59
N ILE A 104 -10.66 17.19 9.46
CA ILE A 104 -10.78 15.76 9.15
C ILE A 104 -12.05 15.13 9.75
N THR A 105 -12.42 13.96 9.24
CA THR A 105 -13.32 13.03 9.93
C THR A 105 -12.47 12.01 10.67
N GLY A 106 -12.73 11.77 11.96
CA GLY A 106 -11.88 10.92 12.79
C GLY A 106 -12.24 11.00 14.28
N VAL A 107 -11.22 11.07 15.13
CA VAL A 107 -11.38 11.23 16.59
C VAL A 107 -10.47 12.33 17.12
N VAL A 108 -10.88 12.98 18.22
CA VAL A 108 -9.96 13.78 19.03
C VAL A 108 -9.08 12.82 19.81
N GLU A 109 -7.81 12.70 19.45
CA GLU A 109 -6.89 11.77 20.11
C GLU A 109 -6.46 12.29 21.48
N SER A 110 -6.02 13.54 21.55
CA SER A 110 -5.55 14.14 22.79
C SER A 110 -5.66 15.66 22.75
N VAL A 111 -5.74 16.25 23.94
CA VAL A 111 -5.74 17.70 24.14
C VAL A 111 -4.64 18.03 25.13
N SER A 112 -3.77 18.98 24.79
CA SER A 112 -2.65 19.41 25.62
C SER A 112 -2.87 20.83 26.11
N THR A 113 -3.08 20.99 27.41
CA THR A 113 -3.15 22.30 28.10
C THR A 113 -1.81 22.99 28.22
N VAL A 114 -0.70 22.25 28.09
CA VAL A 114 0.65 22.82 28.18
C VAL A 114 0.99 23.57 26.89
N THR A 115 0.59 23.02 25.74
CA THR A 115 0.96 23.56 24.42
C THR A 115 -0.20 24.21 23.68
N GLY A 116 -1.44 24.06 24.15
CA GLY A 116 -2.61 24.61 23.48
C GLY A 116 -3.03 23.80 22.25
N GLN A 117 -2.48 22.59 22.08
CA GLN A 117 -2.67 21.75 20.89
C GLN A 117 -3.74 20.67 21.09
N VAL A 118 -4.50 20.43 20.04
CA VAL A 118 -5.41 19.30 19.91
C VAL A 118 -4.88 18.39 18.81
N LEU A 119 -4.69 17.12 19.12
CA LEU A 119 -4.33 16.10 18.13
C LEU A 119 -5.60 15.42 17.66
N LEU A 120 -5.80 15.40 16.35
CA LEU A 120 -6.90 14.71 15.69
C LEU A 120 -6.33 13.52 14.92
N ARG A 121 -7.05 12.41 14.87
CA ARG A 121 -6.58 11.19 14.22
C ARG A 121 -7.61 10.67 13.23
N ASP A 122 -7.17 10.41 12.00
CA ASP A 122 -7.99 9.72 10.99
C ASP A 122 -8.39 8.31 11.51
N PRO A 123 -9.50 7.73 11.03
CA PRO A 123 -9.82 6.33 11.32
C PRO A 123 -8.67 5.40 10.93
N PRO A 124 -8.45 4.29 11.66
CA PRO A 124 -7.43 3.33 11.29
C PRO A 124 -7.71 2.73 9.92
N ARG A 125 -6.65 2.41 9.17
CA ARG A 125 -6.75 1.72 7.88
C ARG A 125 -6.46 0.25 8.04
N VAL A 126 -7.39 -0.61 7.61
CA VAL A 126 -7.14 -2.06 7.58
C VAL A 126 -6.12 -2.37 6.49
N LEU A 127 -5.03 -3.02 6.87
CA LEU A 127 -4.04 -3.61 5.99
C LEU A 127 -4.31 -5.11 5.89
N GLU A 128 -4.65 -5.59 4.71
CA GLU A 128 -4.76 -7.01 4.43
C GLU A 128 -3.46 -7.54 3.84
N LEU A 129 -2.99 -8.66 4.41
CA LEU A 129 -1.90 -9.44 3.88
C LEU A 129 -2.51 -10.57 3.05
N LEU A 130 -2.20 -10.59 1.76
CA LEU A 130 -2.71 -11.60 0.83
C LEU A 130 -1.83 -12.86 0.82
N GLY A 131 -2.44 -14.01 0.47
CA GLY A 131 -1.76 -15.31 0.37
C GLY A 131 -0.61 -15.37 -0.64
N TYR A 132 -0.58 -14.43 -1.60
CA TYR A 132 0.44 -14.23 -2.64
C TYR A 132 0.52 -15.34 -3.70
N VAL A 133 0.38 -16.60 -3.31
CA VAL A 133 0.25 -17.76 -4.19
C VAL A 133 -0.97 -18.59 -3.79
N ASP A 134 -1.56 -19.32 -4.75
CA ASP A 134 -2.52 -20.37 -4.44
C ASP A 134 -1.75 -21.51 -3.77
N GLY A 135 -2.25 -22.05 -2.66
CA GLY A 135 -1.51 -23.07 -1.93
C GLY A 135 -2.16 -23.45 -0.60
N THR A 136 -1.39 -24.19 0.20
CA THR A 136 -1.81 -24.67 1.53
C THR A 136 -1.03 -23.96 2.61
N ILE A 137 -1.71 -23.56 3.70
CA ILE A 137 -1.05 -22.99 4.87
C ILE A 137 -0.32 -24.10 5.63
N VAL A 138 1.01 -24.08 5.60
CA VAL A 138 1.84 -25.08 6.32
C VAL A 138 2.29 -24.60 7.69
N GLU A 139 2.23 -23.29 7.95
CA GLU A 139 2.59 -22.69 9.22
C GLU A 139 1.76 -21.43 9.47
N VAL A 140 1.27 -21.28 10.71
CA VAL A 140 0.69 -20.04 11.22
C VAL A 140 1.68 -19.40 12.18
N ILE A 141 2.02 -18.14 11.94
CA ILE A 141 2.91 -17.33 12.78
C ILE A 141 2.01 -16.40 13.60
N PRO A 142 1.82 -16.67 14.91
CA PRO A 142 0.86 -15.94 15.73
C PRO A 142 1.05 -14.42 15.64
N GLN A 143 -0.07 -13.71 15.49
CA GLN A 143 -0.15 -12.25 15.38
C GLN A 143 0.62 -11.62 14.21
N GLN A 144 1.23 -12.40 13.31
CA GLN A 144 2.12 -11.84 12.30
C GLN A 144 1.81 -12.33 10.89
N GLY A 145 1.49 -13.60 10.68
CA GLY A 145 1.20 -14.09 9.33
C GLY A 145 1.26 -15.60 9.19
N VAL A 146 1.65 -16.06 8.01
CA VAL A 146 1.57 -17.48 7.60
C VAL A 146 2.72 -17.87 6.67
N VAL A 147 2.94 -19.17 6.50
CA VAL A 147 3.71 -19.72 5.38
C VAL A 147 2.76 -20.46 4.45
N VAL A 148 2.69 -20.01 3.20
CA VAL A 148 1.93 -20.66 2.13
C VAL A 148 2.86 -21.54 1.32
N GLU A 149 2.52 -22.82 1.18
CA GLU A 149 3.25 -23.80 0.39
C GLU A 149 2.48 -24.11 -0.90
N THR A 150 3.20 -24.19 -2.02
CA THR A 150 2.64 -24.51 -3.32
C THR A 150 3.67 -25.25 -4.17
N ASP A 151 3.21 -26.17 -5.01
CA ASP A 151 4.03 -26.81 -6.03
C ASP A 151 3.83 -26.04 -7.34
N CYS A 152 4.90 -25.44 -7.86
CA CYS A 152 4.81 -24.58 -9.04
C CYS A 152 6.11 -24.54 -9.84
N SER A 153 6.02 -24.04 -11.07
CA SER A 153 7.19 -23.55 -11.79
C SER A 153 7.68 -22.25 -11.15
N LEU A 154 9.00 -22.09 -11.03
CA LEU A 154 9.63 -20.90 -10.46
C LEU A 154 10.56 -20.26 -11.50
N VAL A 155 10.32 -18.98 -11.78
CA VAL A 155 11.22 -18.13 -12.55
C VAL A 155 11.59 -16.93 -11.68
N GLN A 156 12.85 -16.83 -11.28
CA GLN A 156 13.36 -15.71 -10.49
C GLN A 156 13.96 -14.63 -11.39
N GLY A 157 13.36 -13.43 -11.36
CA GLY A 157 13.94 -12.24 -11.97
C GLY A 157 15.04 -11.60 -11.11
N ILE A 158 15.80 -10.67 -11.70
CA ILE A 158 16.86 -9.93 -11.00
C ILE A 158 16.26 -8.95 -9.98
N PHE A 159 15.24 -8.19 -10.40
CA PHE A 159 14.47 -7.28 -9.56
C PHE A 159 13.07 -7.07 -10.16
N GLY A 160 12.17 -6.49 -9.37
CA GLY A 160 10.82 -6.12 -9.80
C GLY A 160 10.43 -4.75 -9.27
N ILE A 161 9.55 -4.06 -9.98
CA ILE A 161 9.06 -2.71 -9.67
C ILE A 161 7.53 -2.71 -9.81
N GLY A 162 6.85 -1.92 -8.99
CA GLY A 162 5.38 -1.77 -9.06
C GLY A 162 4.61 -2.64 -8.07
N GLY A 163 5.30 -3.30 -7.13
CA GLY A 163 4.67 -4.11 -6.09
C GLY A 163 4.29 -5.52 -6.57
N GLU A 164 3.58 -6.24 -5.71
CA GLU A 164 3.12 -7.60 -6.00
C GLU A 164 1.87 -7.56 -6.88
N THR A 165 1.85 -8.39 -7.92
CA THR A 165 0.72 -8.52 -8.84
C THR A 165 0.53 -9.99 -9.24
N ARG A 166 -0.59 -10.28 -9.90
CA ARG A 166 -0.96 -11.63 -10.34
C ARG A 166 -1.81 -11.53 -11.61
N GLY A 167 -1.81 -12.57 -12.41
CA GLY A 167 -2.64 -12.66 -13.60
C GLY A 167 -2.29 -13.89 -14.43
N GLU A 168 -3.12 -14.17 -15.42
CA GLU A 168 -2.79 -15.16 -16.44
C GLU A 168 -1.53 -14.73 -17.18
N ILE A 169 -0.61 -15.66 -17.42
CA ILE A 169 0.63 -15.40 -18.15
C ILE A 169 0.35 -15.47 -19.65
N VAL A 170 0.77 -14.45 -20.40
CA VAL A 170 0.71 -14.45 -21.86
C VAL A 170 2.08 -14.11 -22.43
N ILE A 171 2.52 -14.88 -23.43
CA ILE A 171 3.76 -14.60 -24.16
C ILE A 171 3.40 -13.66 -25.33
N ALA A 172 3.95 -12.45 -25.34
CA ALA A 172 3.61 -11.42 -26.32
C ALA A 172 4.57 -11.38 -27.52
N VAL A 173 5.68 -12.11 -27.47
CA VAL A 173 6.71 -12.16 -28.51
C VAL A 173 6.91 -13.60 -29.01
N SER A 174 7.49 -13.75 -30.19
CA SER A 174 7.73 -15.08 -30.80
C SER A 174 9.09 -15.68 -30.44
N SER A 175 10.04 -14.86 -29.95
CA SER A 175 11.40 -15.28 -29.59
C SER A 175 11.92 -14.55 -28.35
N PRO A 176 12.77 -15.19 -27.51
CA PRO A 176 13.45 -14.51 -26.41
C PRO A 176 14.31 -13.31 -26.85
N ASP A 177 14.80 -13.29 -28.09
CA ASP A 177 15.63 -12.19 -28.62
C ASP A 177 14.79 -10.98 -29.08
N GLU A 178 13.48 -11.15 -29.26
CA GLU A 178 12.60 -10.12 -29.79
C GLU A 178 12.28 -9.05 -28.74
N ALA A 179 12.33 -7.78 -29.14
CA ALA A 179 11.97 -6.68 -28.27
C ALA A 179 10.43 -6.53 -28.18
N LEU A 180 9.92 -6.32 -26.97
CA LEU A 180 8.53 -5.97 -26.74
C LEU A 180 8.28 -4.53 -27.22
N THR A 181 7.55 -4.40 -28.32
CA THR A 181 7.07 -3.13 -28.90
C THR A 181 5.57 -2.89 -28.63
N PRO A 182 5.05 -1.65 -28.80
CA PRO A 182 3.63 -1.35 -28.60
C PRO A 182 2.66 -2.21 -29.41
N HIS A 183 3.05 -2.69 -30.59
CA HIS A 183 2.19 -3.50 -31.46
C HIS A 183 1.87 -4.88 -30.89
N HIS A 184 2.72 -5.42 -30.02
CA HIS A 184 2.46 -6.69 -29.34
C HIS A 184 1.38 -6.58 -28.26
N LEU A 185 1.06 -5.37 -27.81
CA LEU A 185 0.20 -5.13 -26.65
C LEU A 185 -1.24 -4.83 -27.08
N THR A 186 -2.07 -5.86 -26.97
CA THR A 186 -3.47 -5.88 -27.40
C THR A 186 -4.44 -5.75 -26.22
N ALA A 187 -5.69 -5.37 -26.50
CA ALA A 187 -6.67 -5.06 -25.45
C ALA A 187 -7.08 -6.27 -24.59
N ASP A 188 -6.96 -7.49 -25.11
CA ASP A 188 -7.22 -8.76 -24.41
C ASP A 188 -6.14 -9.11 -23.37
N MET A 189 -5.01 -8.39 -23.36
CA MET A 189 -3.96 -8.54 -22.33
C MET A 189 -4.26 -7.77 -21.03
N LYS A 190 -5.41 -7.08 -20.96
CA LYS A 190 -5.85 -6.37 -19.75
C LYS A 190 -5.93 -7.33 -18.55
N GLY A 191 -5.27 -6.98 -17.45
CA GLY A 191 -5.22 -7.78 -16.24
C GLY A 191 -4.31 -9.02 -16.30
N LYS A 192 -3.56 -9.23 -17.39
CA LYS A 192 -2.64 -10.36 -17.57
C LYS A 192 -1.20 -9.99 -17.19
N ILE A 193 -0.35 -10.99 -17.00
CA ILE A 193 1.10 -10.83 -16.90
C ILE A 193 1.70 -11.10 -18.28
N VAL A 194 2.21 -10.06 -18.91
CA VAL A 194 2.80 -10.13 -20.25
C VAL A 194 4.28 -10.47 -20.15
N VAL A 195 4.69 -11.55 -20.80
CA VAL A 195 6.09 -11.93 -20.96
C VAL A 195 6.54 -11.44 -22.34
N GLY A 196 7.48 -10.48 -22.33
CA GLY A 196 8.21 -10.04 -23.51
C GLY A 196 9.50 -10.84 -23.72
N GLY A 197 10.29 -10.43 -24.70
CA GLY A 197 11.60 -11.03 -24.97
C GLY A 197 12.73 -10.22 -24.35
N SER A 198 13.71 -9.85 -25.17
CA SER A 198 15.02 -9.37 -24.72
C SER A 198 14.96 -7.99 -24.06
N PHE A 199 14.00 -7.16 -24.46
CA PHE A 199 13.97 -5.74 -24.13
C PHE A 199 12.55 -5.15 -24.23
N ALA A 200 12.24 -4.11 -23.44
CA ALA A 200 11.06 -3.27 -23.69
C ALA A 200 11.42 -1.77 -23.70
N SER A 201 10.86 -1.05 -24.68
CA SER A 201 10.99 0.40 -24.78
C SER A 201 10.03 1.13 -23.85
N SER A 202 10.31 2.41 -23.58
CA SER A 202 9.39 3.30 -22.84
C SER A 202 7.99 3.35 -23.47
N ASP A 203 7.91 3.35 -24.81
CA ASP A 203 6.63 3.35 -25.53
C ASP A 203 5.85 2.05 -25.29
N ALA A 204 6.53 0.90 -25.26
CA ALA A 204 5.88 -0.38 -24.97
C ALA A 204 5.35 -0.42 -23.52
N LEU A 205 6.13 0.08 -22.55
CA LEU A 205 5.69 0.16 -21.16
C LEU A 205 4.52 1.14 -20.98
N SER A 206 4.54 2.27 -21.68
CA SER A 206 3.43 3.23 -21.71
C SER A 206 2.17 2.59 -22.29
N ARG A 207 2.31 1.87 -23.41
CA ARG A 207 1.22 1.12 -24.00
C ARG A 207 0.67 0.03 -23.08
N ALA A 208 1.53 -0.67 -22.34
CA ALA A 208 1.11 -1.70 -21.40
C ALA A 208 0.26 -1.10 -20.26
N LYS A 209 0.62 0.11 -19.78
CA LYS A 209 -0.18 0.87 -18.81
C LYS A 209 -1.54 1.26 -19.39
N GLU A 210 -1.58 1.77 -20.63
CA GLU A 210 -2.84 2.14 -21.31
C GLU A 210 -3.80 0.96 -21.48
N VAL A 211 -3.27 -0.21 -21.87
CA VAL A 211 -4.04 -1.45 -22.00
C VAL A 211 -4.56 -1.93 -20.63
N GLY A 212 -3.85 -1.59 -19.55
CA GLY A 212 -4.15 -2.08 -18.20
C GLY A 212 -3.63 -3.49 -17.97
N VAL A 213 -2.46 -3.82 -18.52
CA VAL A 213 -1.73 -5.06 -18.21
C VAL A 213 -1.38 -5.08 -16.71
N ALA A 214 -1.50 -6.24 -16.05
CA ALA A 214 -1.25 -6.35 -14.62
C ALA A 214 0.25 -6.35 -14.25
N GLY A 215 1.12 -6.80 -15.16
CA GLY A 215 2.57 -6.79 -15.01
C GLY A 215 3.29 -7.17 -16.31
N VAL A 216 4.56 -6.77 -16.43
CA VAL A 216 5.41 -7.06 -17.60
C VAL A 216 6.70 -7.73 -17.13
N VAL A 217 7.06 -8.85 -17.75
CA VAL A 217 8.32 -9.58 -17.52
C VAL A 217 9.16 -9.50 -18.79
N ILE A 218 10.37 -8.97 -18.71
CA ILE A 218 11.25 -8.66 -19.85
C ILE A 218 12.70 -8.98 -19.51
N GLY A 219 13.52 -9.28 -20.53
CA GLY A 219 14.95 -9.56 -20.38
C GLY A 219 15.79 -8.31 -20.04
N GLY A 220 15.31 -7.10 -20.35
CA GLY A 220 16.07 -5.88 -20.15
C GLY A 220 15.27 -4.60 -20.37
N ILE A 221 15.77 -3.51 -19.78
CA ILE A 221 15.25 -2.14 -19.90
C ILE A 221 16.43 -1.16 -19.79
N HIS A 222 16.39 -0.03 -20.49
CA HIS A 222 17.40 1.01 -20.29
C HIS A 222 17.16 1.77 -18.98
N ASP A 223 18.22 2.14 -18.28
CA ASP A 223 18.16 2.94 -17.05
C ASP A 223 17.34 4.24 -17.24
N LYS A 224 17.50 4.92 -18.38
CA LYS A 224 16.73 6.13 -18.69
C LYS A 224 15.22 5.88 -18.75
N ASP A 225 14.81 4.75 -19.33
CA ASP A 225 13.40 4.39 -19.52
C ASP A 225 12.81 3.96 -18.16
N LEU A 226 13.63 3.32 -17.33
CA LEU A 226 13.27 2.96 -15.96
C LEU A 226 13.07 4.19 -15.07
N ARG A 227 13.95 5.19 -15.15
CA ARG A 227 13.80 6.46 -14.42
C ARG A 227 12.52 7.19 -14.81
N ALA A 228 12.27 7.30 -16.12
CA ALA A 228 11.05 7.90 -16.63
C ALA A 228 9.79 7.16 -16.13
N LEU A 229 9.83 5.82 -16.07
CA LEU A 229 8.74 5.01 -15.54
C LEU A 229 8.43 5.30 -14.06
N LEU A 230 9.48 5.58 -13.27
CA LEU A 230 9.43 5.88 -11.84
C LEU A 230 9.14 7.36 -11.53
N GLY A 231 9.14 8.24 -12.55
CA GLY A 231 8.90 9.67 -12.38
C GLY A 231 10.12 10.48 -11.93
N TYR A 232 11.33 9.99 -12.21
CA TYR A 232 12.61 10.69 -11.99
C TYR A 232 13.14 11.36 -13.25
#